data_AF-A0A0M3KGP9-F1
#
_entry.id   AF-A0A0M3KGP9-F1
#
_cell.length_a   1.000
_cell.length_b   1.000
_cell.length_c   1.000
_cell.angle_alpha   90.00
_cell.angle_beta   90.00
_cell.angle_gamma   90.00
#
_symmetry.space_group_name_H-M   'P 1'
#
loop_
_entity.id
_entity.type
_entity.pdbx_description
1 polymer ?
#
loop_
_entity_poly.entity_id
_entity_poly.type
_entity_poly.pdbx_seq_one_letter_code
_entity_poly.pdbx_strand_id
1 'polypeptide(L)'
;MGRKKSSKKRKRGKGAKGEGGTTEEAILTMETVEDDEMRPEKAGKRKKAPSELAFEKFANSVVAKKIEGLQAEFNSLKSFTPIDTKQTAFAAHKERNRYSNVPCLDATRVILTLVDRFRSRIHQID
;
A
#
# COMPACT_ATOMS: atom_id res chain seq x y z
N MET A 1 7.69 -39.42 46.09
CA MET A 1 6.22 -39.67 46.08
C MET A 1 5.58 -38.54 46.89
N GLY A 2 4.51 -37.84 46.54
CA GLY A 2 3.61 -37.87 45.40
C GLY A 2 2.86 -36.54 45.30
N ARG A 3 2.35 -36.26 44.09
CA ARG A 3 1.50 -35.13 43.70
C ARG A 3 0.22 -35.04 44.53
N LYS A 4 -0.35 -33.83 44.69
CA LYS A 4 -1.78 -33.56 44.37
C LYS A 4 -1.98 -32.16 43.79
N LYS A 5 -2.71 -32.14 42.66
CA LYS A 5 -3.18 -31.00 41.85
C LYS A 5 -4.61 -30.65 42.26
N SER A 6 -5.03 -29.38 42.17
CA SER A 6 -6.44 -28.94 42.22
C SER A 6 -6.73 -28.02 41.01
N SER A 7 -7.43 -28.52 39.99
CA SER A 7 -8.83 -28.23 39.57
C SER A 7 -9.14 -26.74 39.26
N LYS A 8 -9.14 -26.30 37.99
CA LYS A 8 -10.21 -26.41 36.96
C LYS A 8 -11.43 -25.51 37.23
N LYS A 9 -11.55 -24.39 36.49
CA LYS A 9 -12.87 -23.84 36.08
C LYS A 9 -12.77 -23.10 34.73
N ARG A 10 -13.21 -23.79 33.67
CA ARG A 10 -13.50 -23.23 32.34
C ARG A 10 -14.92 -22.64 32.40
N LYS A 11 -15.12 -21.42 31.91
CA LYS A 11 -16.48 -20.91 31.60
C LYS A 11 -16.60 -20.80 30.08
N ARG A 12 -17.37 -21.73 29.49
CA ARG A 12 -17.93 -21.67 28.14
C ARG A 12 -19.24 -20.88 28.22
N GLY A 13 -19.47 -19.95 27.30
CA GLY A 13 -20.79 -19.45 26.89
C GLY A 13 -20.69 -19.19 25.39
N LYS A 14 -21.13 -20.11 24.53
CA LYS A 14 -22.52 -20.37 24.05
C LYS A 14 -22.94 -19.26 23.08
N GLY A 15 -22.87 -19.57 21.79
CA GLY A 15 -23.25 -18.68 20.70
C GLY A 15 -24.74 -18.59 20.46
N ALA A 16 -25.12 -17.68 19.57
CA ALA A 16 -26.38 -17.67 18.85
C ALA A 16 -26.10 -17.26 17.39
N LYS A 17 -26.43 -18.16 16.47
CA LYS A 17 -26.57 -17.89 15.03
C LYS A 17 -27.93 -17.24 14.81
N GLY A 18 -28.01 -16.29 13.88
CA GLY A 18 -29.24 -15.87 13.20
C GLY A 18 -28.92 -15.69 11.72
N GLU A 19 -29.58 -16.50 10.87
CA GLU A 19 -29.59 -16.45 9.41
C GLU A 19 -30.91 -15.82 8.92
N GLY A 20 -30.91 -15.26 7.70
CA GLY A 20 -32.09 -14.89 6.88
C GLY A 20 -32.06 -13.40 6.48
N GLY A 21 -31.75 -13.02 5.24
CA GLY A 21 -32.69 -12.86 4.09
C GLY A 21 -33.25 -11.42 4.12
N THR A 22 -33.29 -10.55 3.11
CA THR A 22 -33.40 -10.62 1.65
C THR A 22 -32.86 -9.32 1.03
N THR A 23 -32.60 -9.33 -0.29
CA THR A 23 -32.19 -8.18 -1.12
C THR A 23 -33.30 -7.16 -1.27
N GLU A 24 -33.06 -5.90 -0.91
CA GLU A 24 -33.58 -4.72 -1.61
C GLU A 24 -32.89 -3.43 -1.15
N GLU A 25 -32.76 -2.51 -2.09
CA GLU A 25 -31.96 -1.30 -2.03
C GLU A 25 -32.35 -0.38 -0.87
N ALA A 26 -31.43 -0.18 0.06
CA ALA A 26 -31.47 0.95 0.98
C ALA A 26 -30.25 1.82 0.68
N ILE A 27 -30.51 2.93 -0.01
CA ILE A 27 -29.60 4.07 -0.10
C ILE A 27 -29.31 4.48 1.35
N LEU A 28 -28.15 4.09 1.87
CA LEU A 28 -27.69 4.51 3.18
C LEU A 28 -27.13 5.94 3.03
N THR A 29 -28.04 6.92 3.06
CA THR A 29 -27.66 8.29 3.39
C THR A 29 -27.05 8.29 4.79
N MET A 30 -25.74 8.53 4.90
CA MET A 30 -25.12 8.79 6.20
C MET A 30 -25.70 10.10 6.74
N GLU A 31 -26.66 9.94 7.63
CA GLU A 31 -27.24 10.96 8.47
C GLU A 31 -26.16 11.57 9.36
N THR A 32 -26.12 12.90 9.41
CA THR A 32 -25.21 13.68 10.25
C THR A 32 -25.55 13.43 11.71
N VAL A 33 -24.67 12.76 12.44
CA VAL A 33 -24.79 12.62 13.90
C VAL A 33 -24.36 13.95 14.53
N GLU A 34 -25.33 14.75 14.95
CA GLU A 34 -25.12 15.88 15.85
C GLU A 34 -24.77 15.39 17.26
N ASP A 35 -24.02 16.24 17.97
CA ASP A 35 -23.30 16.06 19.22
C ASP A 35 -23.90 15.08 20.25
N ASP A 36 -23.14 14.03 20.53
CA ASP A 36 -23.25 13.28 21.79
C ASP A 36 -21.93 13.40 22.55
N GLU A 37 -22.05 13.86 23.79
CA GLU A 37 -20.98 14.39 24.64
C GLU A 37 -19.78 13.45 24.74
N MET A 38 -18.61 13.89 24.23
CA MET A 38 -17.35 13.18 24.43
C MET A 38 -16.96 13.16 25.92
N ARG A 39 -17.32 12.07 26.59
CA ARG A 39 -16.76 11.60 27.85
C ARG A 39 -15.22 11.73 27.80
N PRO A 40 -14.56 12.46 28.72
CA PRO A 40 -13.11 12.50 28.76
C PRO A 40 -12.59 11.19 29.33
N GLU A 41 -12.50 10.16 28.49
CA GLU A 41 -11.61 9.03 28.70
C GLU A 41 -10.22 9.63 28.91
N LYS A 42 -9.67 9.49 30.12
CA LYS A 42 -8.27 9.81 30.42
C LYS A 42 -7.38 8.82 29.66
N ALA A 43 -7.27 9.03 28.34
CA ALA A 43 -6.27 8.41 27.51
C ALA A 43 -4.92 8.96 28.01
N GLY A 44 -4.24 8.17 28.85
CA GLY A 44 -2.84 8.41 29.16
C GLY A 44 -2.12 8.58 27.83
N LYS A 45 -1.59 9.78 27.57
CA LYS A 45 -0.91 10.12 26.31
C LYS A 45 0.27 9.16 26.15
N ARG A 46 0.06 8.06 25.44
CA ARG A 46 1.14 7.20 24.98
C ARG A 46 2.01 8.08 24.10
N LYS A 47 3.31 8.14 24.40
CA LYS A 47 4.26 8.85 23.54
C LYS A 47 4.16 8.20 22.16
N LYS A 48 3.85 9.00 21.15
CA LYS A 48 3.76 8.54 19.76
C LYS A 48 5.09 7.93 19.35
N ALA A 49 5.03 6.86 18.56
CA ALA A 49 6.25 6.26 18.03
C ALA A 49 6.98 7.24 17.09
N PRO A 50 8.31 7.17 16.96
CA PRO A 50 9.04 8.03 16.02
C PRO A 50 8.53 7.94 14.57
N SER A 51 8.08 6.76 14.14
CA SER A 51 7.47 6.54 12.82
C SER A 51 6.14 7.28 12.66
N GLU A 52 5.27 7.28 13.67
CA GLU A 52 4.00 8.01 13.66
C GLU A 52 4.24 9.52 13.55
N LEU A 53 5.21 10.04 14.30
CA LEU A 53 5.60 11.45 14.21
C LEU A 53 6.16 11.82 12.84
N ALA A 54 6.95 10.94 12.20
CA ALA A 54 7.46 11.15 10.86
C ALA A 54 6.33 11.17 9.82
N PHE A 55 5.38 10.23 9.95
CA PHE A 55 4.22 10.17 9.06
C PHE A 55 3.32 11.41 9.22
N GLU A 56 3.06 11.86 10.45
CA GLU A 56 2.29 13.09 10.69
C GLU A 56 2.95 14.32 10.07
N LYS A 57 4.28 14.45 10.20
CA LYS A 57 5.03 15.53 9.55
C LYS A 57 4.91 15.47 8.02
N PHE A 58 5.03 14.27 7.44
CA PHE A 58 4.89 14.09 6.00
C PHE A 58 3.47 14.45 5.54
N ALA A 59 2.43 13.90 6.17
CA ALA A 59 1.04 14.16 5.84
C ALA A 59 0.71 15.66 5.90
N ASN A 60 1.13 16.34 6.97
CA ASN A 60 0.94 17.78 7.11
C ASN A 60 1.68 18.57 6.03
N SER A 61 2.89 18.15 5.65
CA SER A 61 3.64 18.80 4.56
C SER A 61 2.96 18.64 3.21
N VAL A 62 2.36 17.48 2.93
CA VAL A 62 1.63 17.21 1.68
C VAL A 62 0.35 18.03 1.61
N VAL A 63 -0.43 18.07 2.69
CA VAL A 63 -1.65 18.88 2.77
C VAL A 63 -1.33 20.37 2.62
N ALA A 64 -0.25 20.86 3.23
CA ALA A 64 0.18 22.25 3.12
C ALA A 64 0.57 22.66 1.69
N LYS A 65 1.19 21.76 0.90
CA LYS A 65 1.57 22.01 -0.50
C LYS A 65 0.38 22.18 -1.44
N LYS A 66 -0.78 21.59 -1.09
CA LYS A 66 -1.97 21.52 -1.95
C LYS A 66 -1.66 20.90 -3.32
N ILE A 67 -2.65 20.90 -4.22
CA ILE A 67 -2.52 20.28 -5.55
C ILE A 67 -1.43 20.98 -6.37
N GLU A 68 -1.41 22.32 -6.36
CA GLU A 68 -0.46 23.11 -7.17
C GLU A 68 0.99 22.85 -6.77
N GLY A 69 1.29 22.77 -5.46
CA GLY A 69 2.64 22.46 -4.98
C GLY A 69 3.09 21.05 -5.37
N LEU A 70 2.19 20.06 -5.31
CA LEU A 70 2.51 18.69 -5.75
C LEU A 70 2.74 18.60 -7.26
N GLN A 71 1.96 19.34 -8.06
CA GLN A 71 2.17 19.44 -9.50
C GLN A 71 3.52 20.10 -9.83
N ALA A 72 3.91 21.15 -9.11
CA ALA A 72 5.20 21.80 -9.28
C ALA A 72 6.36 20.85 -8.97
N GLU A 73 6.29 20.08 -7.89
CA GLU A 73 7.29 19.07 -7.54
C GLU A 73 7.37 17.97 -8.60
N PHE A 74 6.22 17.48 -9.08
CA PHE A 74 6.18 16.49 -10.14
C PHE A 74 6.78 17.01 -11.45
N ASN A 75 6.47 18.26 -11.84
CA ASN A 75 7.03 18.86 -13.05
C ASN A 75 8.55 19.03 -12.94
N SER A 76 9.06 19.39 -11.76
CA SER A 76 10.50 19.42 -11.49
C SER A 76 11.10 18.02 -11.65
N LEU A 77 10.47 16.98 -11.12
CA LEU A 77 10.96 15.61 -11.22
C LEU A 77 10.85 15.05 -12.65
N LYS A 78 9.82 15.42 -13.40
CA LYS A 78 9.62 15.00 -14.79
C LYS A 78 10.75 15.48 -15.71
N SER A 79 11.38 16.61 -15.39
CA SER A 79 12.55 17.13 -16.11
C SER A 79 13.85 16.36 -15.80
N PHE A 80 13.85 15.54 -14.75
CA PHE A 80 15.01 14.75 -14.38
C PHE A 80 15.32 13.71 -15.45
N THR A 81 16.56 13.71 -15.92
CA THR A 81 17.08 12.69 -16.84
C THR A 81 18.12 11.86 -16.09
N PRO A 82 17.95 10.52 -15.99
CA PRO A 82 18.90 9.67 -15.31
C PRO A 82 20.24 9.59 -16.06
N ILE A 83 21.29 9.20 -15.35
CA ILE A 83 22.61 8.94 -15.93
C ILE A 83 22.52 7.67 -16.78
N ASP A 84 23.18 7.65 -17.94
CA ASP A 84 23.20 6.55 -18.90
C ASP A 84 21.84 6.15 -19.50
N THR A 85 21.35 6.98 -20.42
CA THR A 85 20.05 6.80 -21.10
C THR A 85 20.10 5.88 -22.33
N LYS A 86 21.06 4.96 -22.42
CA LYS A 86 21.17 4.02 -23.56
C LYS A 86 19.98 3.06 -23.57
N GLN A 87 19.40 2.84 -24.75
CA GLN A 87 18.18 2.05 -24.97
C GLN A 87 18.34 1.04 -26.13
N THR A 88 19.55 0.50 -26.29
CA THR A 88 19.89 -0.36 -27.43
C THR A 88 19.06 -1.64 -27.46
N ALA A 89 18.82 -2.27 -26.31
CA ALA A 89 18.00 -3.47 -26.22
C ALA A 89 16.53 -3.19 -26.56
N PHE A 90 16.00 -2.03 -26.16
CA PHE A 90 14.64 -1.61 -26.49
C PHE A 90 14.45 -1.42 -27.99
N ALA A 91 15.40 -0.73 -28.64
CA ALA A 91 15.37 -0.48 -30.08
C ALA A 91 15.57 -1.76 -30.92
N ALA A 92 16.36 -2.72 -30.43
CA ALA A 92 16.63 -3.98 -31.11
C ALA A 92 15.46 -4.99 -31.02
N HIS A 93 14.59 -4.89 -30.01
CA HIS A 93 13.52 -5.86 -29.71
C HIS A 93 12.13 -5.21 -29.63
N LYS A 94 11.78 -4.40 -30.63
CA LYS A 94 10.51 -3.65 -30.66
C LYS A 94 9.29 -4.56 -30.58
N GLU A 95 9.36 -5.75 -31.17
CA GLU A 95 8.28 -6.73 -31.22
C GLU A 95 7.94 -7.33 -29.85
N ARG A 96 8.87 -7.27 -28.91
CA ARG A 96 8.67 -7.83 -27.56
C ARG A 96 8.07 -6.80 -26.62
N ASN A 97 8.20 -5.52 -26.92
CA ASN A 97 7.70 -4.43 -26.10
C ASN A 97 6.19 -4.29 -26.29
N ARG A 98 5.43 -4.32 -25.19
CA ARG A 98 3.98 -4.06 -25.23
C ARG A 98 3.67 -2.62 -25.65
N TYR A 99 4.51 -1.67 -25.23
CA TYR A 99 4.36 -0.25 -25.52
C TYR A 99 5.62 0.27 -26.22
N SER A 100 5.43 1.01 -27.30
CA SER A 100 6.53 1.59 -28.08
C SER A 100 7.12 2.86 -27.45
N ASN A 101 6.37 3.50 -26.55
CA ASN A 101 6.72 4.76 -25.89
C ASN A 101 7.24 4.59 -24.45
N VAL A 102 7.39 3.35 -23.97
CA VAL A 102 7.91 3.05 -22.63
C VAL A 102 9.24 2.30 -22.78
N PRO A 103 10.36 3.01 -22.97
CA PRO A 103 11.66 2.39 -23.16
C PRO A 103 12.26 1.87 -21.85
N CYS A 104 13.02 0.78 -21.93
CA CYS A 104 13.88 0.33 -20.84
C CYS A 104 15.32 0.85 -21.02
N LEU A 105 15.96 1.21 -19.90
CA LEU A 105 17.36 1.63 -19.90
C LEU A 105 18.29 0.41 -19.84
N ASP A 106 19.34 0.42 -20.65
CA ASP A 106 20.30 -0.68 -20.71
C ASP A 106 21.07 -0.88 -19.40
N ALA A 107 21.29 0.20 -18.65
CA ALA A 107 22.04 0.17 -17.39
C ALA A 107 21.32 -0.61 -16.29
N THR A 108 19.98 -0.57 -16.26
CA THR A 108 19.16 -1.14 -15.18
C THR A 108 18.26 -2.30 -15.62
N ARG A 109 18.28 -2.66 -16.91
CA ARG A 109 17.47 -3.78 -17.41
C ARG A 109 17.97 -5.11 -16.85
N VAL A 110 17.04 -6.02 -16.57
CA VAL A 110 17.38 -7.40 -16.23
C VAL A 110 17.90 -8.13 -17.47
N ILE A 111 19.07 -8.76 -17.35
CA ILE A 111 19.67 -9.57 -18.40
C ILE A 111 19.37 -11.04 -18.10
N LEU A 112 18.61 -11.68 -18.97
CA LEU A 112 18.27 -13.09 -18.84
C LEU A 112 19.40 -13.95 -19.40
N THR A 113 20.21 -14.51 -18.50
CA THR A 113 21.23 -15.52 -18.82
C THR A 113 20.62 -16.91 -18.75
N LEU A 114 19.81 -17.27 -19.74
CA LEU A 114 19.38 -18.67 -19.84
C LEU A 114 20.50 -19.46 -20.54
N VAL A 115 21.24 -20.23 -19.76
CA VAL A 115 21.99 -21.37 -20.29
C VAL A 115 20.93 -22.41 -20.67
N ASP A 116 20.95 -22.82 -21.93
CA ASP A 116 20.09 -23.82 -22.56
C ASP A 116 18.62 -23.49 -22.94
N ARG A 117 18.43 -23.49 -24.27
CA ARG A 117 17.23 -23.73 -25.11
C ARG A 117 16.09 -22.73 -25.21
N PHE A 118 16.00 -21.67 -24.42
CA PHE A 118 15.00 -20.64 -24.69
C PHE A 118 15.59 -19.24 -24.56
N ARG A 119 15.94 -18.65 -25.71
CA ARG A 119 16.37 -17.25 -25.86
C ARG A 119 15.39 -16.31 -25.13
N SER A 120 15.79 -15.89 -23.93
CA SER A 120 15.49 -14.62 -23.24
C SER A 120 14.14 -14.00 -23.57
N ARG A 121 13.04 -14.59 -23.09
CA ARG A 121 11.73 -13.94 -22.98
C ARG A 121 11.57 -13.53 -21.53
N ILE A 122 11.45 -12.24 -21.24
CA ILE A 122 10.63 -11.65 -20.18
C ILE A 122 10.94 -10.16 -20.16
N HIS A 123 9.86 -9.38 -20.21
CA HIS A 123 9.82 -7.96 -19.92
C HIS A 123 9.70 -7.81 -18.42
N GLN A 124 10.53 -6.96 -17.84
CA GLN A 124 10.59 -6.72 -16.41
C GLN A 124 9.19 -6.34 -15.88
N ILE A 125 8.83 -6.99 -14.77
CA ILE A 125 7.52 -7.02 -14.10
C ILE A 125 7.07 -5.61 -13.70
N ASP A 126 5.77 -5.33 -13.88
CA ASP A 126 5.06 -4.10 -13.49
C ASP A 126 5.25 -3.71 -12.01
#